data_AF-A0A7W1TEZ1-F1
#
_entry.id   AF-A0A7W1TEZ1-F1
#
_cell.length_a   1.000
_cell.length_b   1.000
_cell.length_c   1.000
_cell.angle_alpha   90.00
_cell.angle_beta   90.00
_cell.angle_gamma   90.00
#
_symmetry.space_group_name_H-M   'P 1'
#
loop_
_entity.id
_entity.type
_entity.pdbx_description
1 polymer ?
#
loop_
_entity_poly.entity_id
_entity_poly.type
_entity_poly.pdbx_seq_one_letter_code
_entity_poly.pdbx_strand_id
1 'polypeptide(L)'
;MPGTRPIAPAIAMVLLLCAARAASAAEPDADGAAFFEAQVRPLLVERCYRCHSAEGKKFKGGLRLDSRPGMLKGGDTGPALVPGDAERSLLITAVRYGDPDLQMPPKERLPAAEVAILTAWIARGAPDPRATAPAFAQPAGADPAVAREHWAYRPLAQ
;
A
#
# COMPACT_ATOMS: atom_id res chain seq x y z
N MET A 1 10.60 53.23 -58.12
CA MET A 1 9.98 53.62 -56.83
C MET A 1 9.80 52.38 -55.97
N PRO A 2 10.68 52.10 -55.00
CA PRO A 2 10.45 51.06 -54.00
C PRO A 2 10.11 51.69 -52.64
N GLY A 3 8.88 51.47 -52.16
CA GLY A 3 8.45 51.86 -50.81
C GLY A 3 8.32 50.62 -49.92
N THR A 4 9.41 50.22 -49.27
CA THR A 4 9.39 49.19 -48.23
C THR A 4 9.05 49.84 -46.89
N ARG A 5 8.01 49.36 -46.21
CA ARG A 5 7.70 49.70 -44.82
C ARG A 5 8.15 48.55 -43.92
N PRO A 6 9.02 48.77 -42.92
CA PRO A 6 9.34 47.75 -41.93
C PRO A 6 8.23 47.67 -40.87
N ILE A 7 7.69 46.47 -40.64
CA ILE A 7 6.80 46.19 -39.52
C ILE A 7 7.67 45.63 -38.39
N ALA A 8 7.71 46.35 -37.27
CA ALA A 8 8.45 46.01 -36.07
C ALA A 8 7.94 44.71 -35.41
N PRO A 9 8.79 43.97 -34.68
CA PRO A 9 8.38 42.74 -34.00
C PRO A 9 7.61 43.09 -32.72
N ALA A 10 6.32 42.78 -32.69
CA ALA A 10 5.55 42.78 -31.45
C ALA A 10 5.97 41.55 -30.63
N ILE A 11 6.77 41.81 -29.60
CA ILE A 11 7.14 40.88 -28.53
C ILE A 11 5.86 40.51 -27.79
N ALA A 12 5.23 39.40 -28.17
CA ALA A 12 4.15 38.79 -27.41
C ALA A 12 4.78 37.83 -26.40
N MET A 13 5.17 38.37 -25.26
CA MET A 13 5.52 37.62 -24.06
C MET A 13 4.25 36.93 -23.55
N VAL A 14 3.91 35.79 -24.12
CA VAL A 14 2.85 34.91 -23.61
C VAL A 14 3.46 34.14 -22.44
N LEU A 15 3.23 34.69 -21.24
CA LEU A 15 3.37 34.00 -19.96
C LEU A 15 2.51 32.72 -20.01
N LEU A 16 3.15 31.61 -20.38
CA LEU A 16 2.54 30.29 -20.31
C LEU A 16 2.36 29.96 -18.83
N LEU A 17 1.15 30.21 -18.36
CA LEU A 17 0.68 29.95 -17.01
C LEU A 17 0.86 28.44 -16.73
N CYS A 18 1.95 28.08 -16.04
CA CYS A 18 2.11 26.75 -15.45
C CYS A 18 1.01 26.58 -14.41
N ALA A 19 -0.14 26.05 -14.84
CA ALA A 19 -1.12 25.48 -13.93
C ALA A 19 -0.48 24.26 -13.28
N ALA A 20 0.24 24.50 -12.18
CA ALA A 20 0.64 23.47 -11.24
C ALA A 20 -0.65 22.85 -10.72
N ARG A 21 -1.04 21.74 -11.35
CA ARG A 21 -2.12 20.89 -10.89
C ARG A 21 -1.64 20.31 -9.57
N ALA A 22 -2.03 20.96 -8.47
CA ALA A 22 -1.79 20.48 -7.13
C ALA A 22 -2.26 19.03 -7.11
N ALA A 23 -1.31 18.10 -6.98
CA ALA A 23 -1.63 16.72 -6.66
C ALA A 23 -2.34 16.80 -5.31
N SER A 24 -3.67 16.66 -5.32
CA SER A 24 -4.42 16.45 -4.10
C SER A 24 -3.79 15.22 -3.47
N ALA A 25 -3.06 15.41 -2.37
CA ALA A 25 -2.69 14.32 -1.50
C ALA A 25 -4.04 13.72 -1.09
N ALA A 26 -4.37 12.56 -1.67
CA ALA A 26 -5.60 11.87 -1.36
C ALA A 26 -5.64 11.71 0.15
N GLU A 27 -6.69 12.22 0.79
CA GLU A 27 -6.91 11.91 2.20
C GLU A 27 -6.85 10.39 2.36
N PRO A 28 -6.20 9.88 3.42
CA PRO A 28 -6.12 8.45 3.63
C PRO A 28 -7.54 7.90 3.61
N ASP A 29 -7.80 7.02 2.64
CA ASP A 29 -9.06 6.32 2.48
C ASP A 29 -9.36 5.58 3.79
N ALA A 30 -10.12 6.21 4.68
CA ALA A 30 -10.36 5.74 6.04
C ALA A 30 -11.08 4.39 6.01
N ASP A 31 -11.98 4.22 5.03
CA ASP A 31 -12.69 2.97 4.78
C ASP A 31 -11.73 1.90 4.26
N GLY A 32 -10.82 2.27 3.36
CA GLY A 32 -9.76 1.38 2.87
C GLY A 32 -8.78 0.94 3.95
N ALA A 33 -8.37 1.85 4.83
CA ALA A 33 -7.51 1.55 5.97
C ALA A 33 -8.22 0.62 6.98
N ALA A 34 -9.49 0.90 7.29
CA ALA A 34 -10.30 0.04 8.15
C ALA A 34 -10.48 -1.36 7.53
N PHE A 35 -10.73 -1.45 6.22
CA PHE A 35 -10.82 -2.73 5.52
C PHE A 35 -9.49 -3.49 5.55
N PHE A 36 -8.37 -2.79 5.35
CA PHE A 36 -7.05 -3.40 5.44
C PHE A 36 -6.81 -3.99 6.83
N GLU A 37 -7.05 -3.23 7.89
CA GLU A 37 -6.84 -3.69 9.27
C GLU A 37 -7.77 -4.82 9.67
N ALA A 38 -9.05 -4.76 9.29
CA ALA A 38 -10.05 -5.74 9.69
C ALA A 38 -9.98 -7.05 8.89
N GLN A 39 -9.65 -6.99 7.60
CA GLN A 39 -9.78 -8.15 6.69
C GLN A 39 -8.45 -8.60 6.09
N VAL A 40 -7.60 -7.65 5.68
CA VAL A 40 -6.38 -7.96 4.91
C VAL A 40 -5.22 -8.32 5.83
N ARG A 41 -4.94 -7.51 6.85
CA ARG A 41 -3.82 -7.74 7.77
C ARG A 41 -3.92 -9.09 8.49
N PRO A 42 -5.06 -9.51 9.06
CA PRO A 42 -5.16 -10.82 9.71
C PRO A 42 -4.86 -11.96 8.73
N LEU A 43 -5.35 -11.83 7.49
CA LEU A 43 -5.09 -12.80 6.43
C LEU A 43 -3.60 -12.87 6.06
N LEU A 44 -2.94 -11.71 5.92
CA LEU A 44 -1.50 -11.66 5.64
C LEU A 44 -0.67 -12.26 6.78
N VAL A 45 -1.05 -12.01 8.04
CA VAL A 45 -0.39 -12.60 9.22
C VAL A 45 -0.50 -14.11 9.20
N GLU A 46 -1.72 -14.63 9.01
CA GLU A 46 -2.02 -16.06 9.09
C GLU A 46 -1.43 -16.84 7.90
N ARG A 47 -1.59 -16.33 6.68
CA ARG A 47 -1.28 -17.07 5.45
C ARG A 47 0.09 -16.72 4.86
N CYS A 48 0.59 -15.50 5.05
CA CYS A 48 1.70 -14.98 4.24
C CYS A 48 3.00 -14.77 5.04
N TYR A 49 2.93 -14.22 6.26
CA TYR A 49 4.11 -13.71 6.97
C TYR A 49 5.13 -14.78 7.36
N ARG A 50 4.70 -16.03 7.55
CA ARG A 50 5.60 -17.15 7.82
C ARG A 50 6.75 -17.26 6.79
N CYS A 51 6.48 -16.89 5.53
CA CYS A 51 7.45 -16.97 4.43
C CYS A 51 7.78 -15.60 3.79
N HIS A 52 6.94 -14.58 3.96
CA HIS A 52 7.08 -13.28 3.28
C HIS A 52 7.10 -12.10 4.24
N SER A 53 7.72 -12.25 5.41
CA SER A 53 7.99 -11.15 6.35
C SER A 53 9.47 -11.10 6.72
N ALA A 54 9.91 -10.01 7.36
CA ALA A 54 11.27 -9.89 7.90
C ALA A 54 11.59 -11.02 8.89
N GLU A 55 10.61 -11.40 9.69
CA GLU A 55 10.75 -12.41 10.75
C GLU A 55 10.37 -13.81 10.25
N GLY A 56 10.08 -13.94 8.95
CA GLY A 56 9.65 -15.19 8.33
C GLY A 56 10.76 -16.23 8.39
N LYS A 57 10.50 -17.35 9.08
CA LYS A 57 11.45 -18.47 9.23
C LYS A 57 11.83 -19.13 7.91
N LYS A 58 11.03 -18.97 6.86
CA LYS A 58 11.23 -19.58 5.53
C LYS A 58 11.08 -18.53 4.44
N PHE A 59 11.98 -17.55 4.39
CA PHE A 59 11.91 -16.47 3.40
C PHE A 59 11.86 -17.01 1.95
N LYS A 60 10.90 -16.56 1.13
CA LYS A 60 10.71 -17.04 -0.26
C LYS A 60 10.53 -15.90 -1.26
N GLY A 61 11.10 -16.11 -2.46
CA GLY A 61 10.88 -15.28 -3.65
C GLY A 61 11.28 -13.82 -3.52
N GLY A 62 12.22 -13.48 -2.62
CA GLY A 62 12.64 -12.10 -2.39
C GLY A 62 11.54 -11.16 -1.86
N LEU A 63 10.37 -11.69 -1.51
CA LEU A 63 9.14 -10.92 -1.36
C LEU A 63 8.82 -10.59 0.10
N ARG A 64 8.50 -9.31 0.36
CA ARG A 64 8.09 -8.77 1.66
C ARG A 64 6.65 -8.26 1.62
N LEU A 65 5.74 -8.93 2.34
CA LEU A 65 4.31 -8.57 2.44
C LEU A 65 3.95 -7.86 3.75
N ASP A 66 4.88 -7.84 4.70
CA ASP A 66 4.75 -7.20 6.02
C ASP A 66 4.97 -5.68 6.00
N SER A 67 5.31 -5.10 4.85
CA SER A 67 5.43 -3.65 4.67
C SER A 67 4.89 -3.20 3.31
N ARG A 68 4.32 -1.99 3.25
CA ARG A 68 3.84 -1.41 1.98
C ARG A 68 4.95 -1.27 0.93
N PRO A 69 6.14 -0.72 1.25
CA PRO A 69 7.22 -0.62 0.27
C PRO A 69 7.66 -1.98 -0.25
N GLY A 70 7.69 -3.00 0.62
CA GLY A 70 8.00 -4.37 0.24
C GLY A 70 7.00 -4.94 -0.78
N MET A 71 5.71 -4.73 -0.55
CA MET A 71 4.66 -5.22 -1.44
C MET A 71 4.69 -4.57 -2.82
N LEU A 72 4.97 -3.26 -2.87
CA LEU A 72 5.06 -2.50 -4.12
C LEU A 72 6.35 -2.81 -4.89
N LYS A 73 7.48 -2.96 -4.20
CA LYS A 73 8.74 -3.40 -4.82
C LYS A 73 8.59 -4.80 -5.41
N GLY A 74 7.90 -5.68 -4.70
CA GLY A 74 7.73 -7.07 -5.09
C GLY A 74 8.97 -7.91 -4.80
N GLY A 75 9.01 -9.08 -5.46
CA GLY A 75 10.04 -10.10 -5.26
C GLY A 75 10.88 -10.34 -6.50
N ASP A 76 11.50 -11.52 -6.55
CA ASP A 76 12.42 -11.92 -7.64
C ASP A 76 11.72 -11.99 -9.01
N THR A 77 10.39 -12.16 -9.02
CA THR A 77 9.54 -12.23 -10.22
C THR A 77 8.89 -10.90 -10.59
N GLY A 78 9.19 -9.82 -9.87
CA GLY A 78 8.66 -8.48 -10.09
C GLY A 78 7.61 -8.04 -9.05
N PRO A 79 6.86 -6.95 -9.35
CA PRO A 79 5.89 -6.37 -8.42
C PRO A 79 4.82 -7.38 -7.98
N ALA A 80 4.61 -7.52 -6.67
CA ALA A 80 3.60 -8.44 -6.16
C ALA A 80 2.17 -7.89 -6.36
N LEU A 81 2.03 -6.57 -6.31
CA LEU A 81 0.76 -5.86 -6.40
C LEU A 81 0.83 -4.79 -7.49
N VAL A 82 -0.24 -4.69 -8.26
CA VAL A 82 -0.56 -3.55 -9.13
C VAL A 82 -1.78 -2.86 -8.52
N PRO A 83 -1.62 -1.76 -7.78
CA PRO A 83 -2.73 -1.05 -7.17
C PRO A 83 -3.82 -0.70 -8.19
N GLY A 84 -5.06 -1.10 -7.91
CA GLY A 84 -6.21 -0.89 -8.80
C GLY A 84 -6.43 -2.02 -9.82
N ASP A 85 -5.49 -2.96 -9.96
CA ASP A 85 -5.58 -4.05 -10.94
C ASP A 85 -5.20 -5.40 -10.31
N ALA A 86 -6.21 -6.07 -9.77
CA ALA A 86 -6.02 -7.36 -9.10
C ALA A 86 -5.62 -8.48 -10.08
N GLU A 87 -6.10 -8.45 -11.32
CA GLU A 87 -5.83 -9.51 -12.30
C GLU A 87 -4.41 -9.43 -12.85
N ARG A 88 -3.80 -8.23 -12.89
CA ARG A 88 -2.38 -8.05 -13.21
C ARG A 88 -1.44 -8.23 -12.02
N SER A 89 -1.97 -8.45 -10.82
CA SER A 89 -1.16 -8.59 -9.61
C SER A 89 -0.67 -10.02 -9.42
N LEU A 90 0.66 -10.22 -9.38
CA LEU A 90 1.28 -11.53 -9.20
C LEU A 90 0.85 -12.24 -7.92
N LEU A 91 0.54 -11.49 -6.85
CA LEU A 91 0.00 -12.06 -5.62
C LEU A 91 -1.28 -12.86 -5.89
N ILE A 92 -2.20 -12.31 -6.70
CA ILE A 92 -3.48 -12.95 -7.01
C ILE A 92 -3.27 -14.19 -7.89
N THR A 93 -2.41 -14.08 -8.91
CA THR A 93 -2.01 -15.23 -9.73
C THR A 93 -1.47 -16.36 -8.84
N ALA A 94 -0.58 -16.02 -7.91
CA ALA A 94 0.12 -16.98 -7.07
C ALA A 94 -0.77 -17.64 -6.00
N VAL A 95 -1.78 -16.96 -5.45
CA VAL A 95 -2.71 -17.57 -4.47
C VAL A 95 -3.87 -18.32 -5.13
N ARG A 96 -4.23 -17.97 -6.37
CA ARG A 96 -5.22 -18.70 -7.18
C ARG A 96 -4.62 -19.92 -7.87
N TYR A 97 -3.30 -20.02 -7.91
CA TYR A 97 -2.56 -20.99 -8.75
C TYR A 97 -2.99 -20.84 -10.22
N GLY A 98 -3.06 -19.59 -10.68
CA GLY A 98 -3.38 -19.26 -12.08
C GLY A 98 -2.23 -19.56 -13.05
N ASP A 99 -1.04 -19.78 -12.51
CA ASP A 99 0.17 -20.13 -13.23
C ASP A 99 0.85 -21.33 -12.52
N PRO A 100 1.17 -22.43 -13.21
CA PRO A 100 1.85 -23.58 -12.62
C PRO A 100 3.27 -23.28 -12.11
N ASP A 101 3.95 -22.30 -12.71
CA ASP A 101 5.32 -21.91 -12.37
C ASP A 101 5.36 -20.82 -11.30
N LEU A 102 4.22 -20.18 -11.00
CA LEU A 102 4.08 -19.16 -9.97
C LEU A 102 2.94 -19.52 -9.00
N GLN A 103 3.28 -20.29 -7.97
CA GLN A 103 2.37 -20.68 -6.90
C GLN A 103 2.93 -20.33 -5.54
N MET A 104 2.08 -19.79 -4.66
CA MET A 104 2.48 -19.57 -3.27
C MET A 104 2.56 -20.91 -2.52
N PRO A 105 3.68 -21.21 -1.85
CA PRO A 105 3.70 -22.20 -0.78
C PRO A 105 3.03 -21.64 0.49
N PRO A 106 2.34 -22.45 1.30
CA PRO A 106 2.24 -23.92 1.25
C PRO A 106 1.35 -24.43 0.11
N LYS A 107 1.43 -25.75 -0.18
CA LYS A 107 0.74 -26.43 -1.30
C LYS A 107 -0.80 -26.42 -1.25
N GLU A 108 -1.38 -25.67 -0.33
CA GLU A 108 -2.82 -25.52 -0.21
C GLU A 108 -3.23 -24.18 -0.82
N ARG A 109 -4.13 -24.24 -1.79
CA ARG A 109 -4.73 -23.05 -2.39
C ARG A 109 -5.57 -22.33 -1.33
N LEU A 110 -5.49 -21.00 -1.29
CA LEU A 110 -6.33 -20.21 -0.40
C LEU A 110 -7.83 -20.44 -0.73
N PRO A 111 -8.71 -20.48 0.29
CA PRO A 111 -10.16 -20.49 0.07
C PRO A 111 -10.60 -19.31 -0.81
N ALA A 112 -11.63 -19.54 -1.63
CA ALA A 112 -12.13 -18.52 -2.56
C ALA A 112 -12.52 -17.20 -1.86
N ALA A 113 -13.06 -17.28 -0.63
CA ALA A 113 -13.40 -16.11 0.17
C ALA A 113 -12.17 -15.28 0.58
N GLU A 114 -11.07 -15.93 0.95
CA GLU A 114 -9.80 -15.25 1.30
C GLU A 114 -9.18 -14.59 0.06
N VAL A 115 -9.21 -15.29 -1.07
CA VAL A 115 -8.78 -14.72 -2.36
C VAL A 115 -9.64 -13.51 -2.73
N ALA A 116 -10.96 -13.55 -2.48
CA ALA A 116 -11.86 -12.44 -2.76
C ALA A 116 -11.53 -11.20 -1.92
N ILE A 117 -11.14 -11.36 -0.65
CA ILE A 117 -10.68 -10.26 0.21
C ILE A 117 -9.45 -9.58 -0.40
N LEU A 118 -8.42 -10.35 -0.78
CA LEU A 118 -7.20 -9.82 -1.40
C LEU A 118 -7.51 -9.14 -2.75
N THR A 119 -8.35 -9.77 -3.56
CA THR A 119 -8.77 -9.22 -4.87
C THR A 119 -9.47 -7.87 -4.70
N ALA A 120 -10.45 -7.80 -3.79
CA ALA A 120 -11.21 -6.58 -3.51
C ALA A 120 -10.32 -5.47 -2.96
N TRP A 121 -9.40 -5.80 -2.06
CA TRP A 121 -8.44 -4.85 -1.53
C TRP A 121 -7.55 -4.25 -2.62
N ILE A 122 -6.99 -5.07 -3.51
CA ILE A 122 -6.12 -4.59 -4.59
C ILE A 122 -6.90 -3.74 -5.59
N ALA A 123 -8.12 -4.16 -5.95
CA ALA A 123 -8.99 -3.40 -6.85
C ALA A 123 -9.31 -1.99 -6.31
N ARG A 124 -9.29 -1.80 -4.98
CA ARG A 124 -9.43 -0.48 -4.32
C ARG A 124 -8.14 0.33 -4.25
N GLY A 125 -7.08 -0.07 -4.96
CA GLY A 125 -5.78 0.61 -4.92
C GLY A 125 -4.86 0.13 -3.80
N ALA A 126 -5.16 -1.03 -3.19
CA ALA A 126 -4.40 -1.61 -2.09
C ALA A 126 -4.08 -0.59 -0.97
N PRO A 127 -5.09 0.08 -0.37
CA PRO A 127 -4.87 1.02 0.73
C PRO A 127 -4.20 0.29 1.90
N ASP A 128 -3.14 0.87 2.44
CA ASP A 128 -2.36 0.26 3.53
C ASP A 128 -1.89 1.36 4.47
N PRO A 129 -2.43 1.43 5.70
CA PRO A 129 -2.11 2.48 6.67
C PRO A 129 -0.66 2.39 7.16
N ARG A 130 0.07 1.29 6.90
CA ARG A 130 1.52 1.19 7.18
C ARG A 130 2.36 2.14 6.32
N ALA A 131 1.78 2.76 5.28
CA ALA A 131 2.45 3.81 4.50
C ALA A 131 2.73 5.07 5.33
N THR A 132 1.78 5.39 6.21
CA THR A 132 1.69 6.65 6.95
C THR A 132 1.77 6.44 8.46
N ALA A 133 1.60 5.21 8.94
CA ALA A 133 1.75 4.89 10.35
C ALA A 133 3.24 4.97 10.74
N PRO A 134 3.61 5.81 11.72
CA PRO A 134 4.88 5.63 12.40
C PRO A 134 4.96 4.20 12.95
N ALA A 135 6.15 3.62 12.97
CA ALA A 135 6.37 2.21 13.35
C ALA A 135 5.76 1.79 14.70
N PHE A 136 5.37 2.75 15.54
CA PHE A 136 4.43 2.57 16.64
C PHE A 136 3.59 3.85 16.75
N ALA A 137 2.47 3.93 16.03
CA ALA A 137 1.54 5.04 16.19
C ALA A 137 0.87 4.91 17.57
N GLN A 138 1.23 5.80 18.49
CA GLN A 138 0.40 6.07 19.67
C GLN A 138 -1.03 6.37 19.18
N PRO A 139 -2.08 5.84 19.81
CA PRO A 139 -3.45 6.22 19.46
C PRO A 139 -3.54 7.75 19.48
N ALA A 140 -4.01 8.36 18.39
CA ALA A 140 -4.25 9.80 18.38
C ALA A 140 -5.30 10.11 19.46
N GLY A 141 -4.88 10.77 20.53
CA GLY A 141 -5.70 11.03 21.73
C GLY A 141 -5.34 10.24 22.98
N ALA A 142 -4.28 9.40 22.95
CA ALA A 142 -3.72 8.83 24.17
C ALA A 142 -2.98 9.92 24.96
N ASP A 143 -3.69 10.60 25.87
CA ASP A 143 -3.05 11.43 26.87
C ASP A 143 -2.18 10.53 27.77
N PRO A 144 -0.86 10.76 27.86
CA PRO A 144 0.01 10.01 28.76
C PRO A 144 -0.46 10.06 30.22
N ALA A 145 -1.21 11.09 30.63
CA ALA A 145 -1.84 11.16 31.94
C ALA A 145 -2.94 10.12 32.12
N VAL A 146 -3.86 10.02 31.16
CA VAL A 146 -4.95 9.01 31.18
C VAL A 146 -4.38 7.59 31.10
N ALA A 147 -3.30 7.38 30.33
CA ALA A 147 -2.63 6.08 30.28
C ALA A 147 -2.08 5.63 31.64
N ARG A 148 -1.59 6.56 32.47
CA ARG A 148 -1.09 6.25 33.83
C ARG A 148 -2.19 5.92 34.83
N GLU A 149 -3.44 6.29 34.53
CA GLU A 149 -4.61 5.98 35.36
C GLU A 149 -5.21 4.61 35.06
N HIS A 150 -4.91 4.04 33.88
CA HIS A 150 -5.38 2.72 33.51
C HIS A 150 -4.76 1.65 34.43
N TRP A 151 -5.61 0.72 34.90
CA TRP A 151 -5.27 -0.26 35.94
C TRP A 151 -3.99 -1.06 35.67
N ALA A 152 -3.68 -1.32 34.39
CA ALA A 152 -2.49 -2.06 33.97
C ALA A 152 -1.16 -1.34 34.24
N TYR A 153 -1.18 -0.03 34.49
CA TYR A 153 0.00 0.80 34.73
C TYR A 153 0.09 1.32 36.16
N ARG A 154 -0.84 0.91 37.04
CA ARG A 154 -0.78 1.24 38.46
C ARG A 154 0.23 0.32 39.17
N PRO A 155 1.11 0.86 40.03
CA PRO A 155 1.95 0.01 40.87
C PRO A 155 1.07 -0.89 41.74
N LEU A 156 1.39 -2.18 41.81
CA LEU A 156 0.79 -3.05 42.80
C LEU A 156 1.28 -2.58 44.17
N ALA A 157 0.35 -2.12 45.02
CA ALA A 157 0.67 -1.77 46.39
C ALA A 157 1.26 -3.02 47.08
N GLN A 158 2.47 -2.88 47.62
CA GLN A 158 3.09 -3.85 48.51
C GLN A 158 2.54 -3.67 49.93
#